data_AF-A0A936JPR3-F1
#
_entry.id   AF-A0A936JPR3-F1
#
_cell.length_a   1.000
_cell.length_b   1.000
_cell.length_c   1.000
_cell.angle_alpha   90.00
_cell.angle_beta   90.00
_cell.angle_gamma   90.00
#
_symmetry.space_group_name_H-M   'P 1'
#
loop_
_entity.id
_entity.type
_entity.pdbx_description
1 polymer ?
#
loop_
_entity_poly.entity_id
_entity_poly.type
_entity_poly.pdbx_seq_one_letter_code
_entity_poly.pdbx_strand_id
1 'polypeptide(L)'
;MTKNKTTKLSELSISYLSNAREIFAKSPKEGKLYVEDKYVREGAEIAYLAALIAIDGYLVKKGVAVEKLPQSIEEYWMHIKKYIRHDSKFNENFMLVYQNLHICAHQLGSQSIALVKEGLVAVGDIIKLLKN
;
A
#
# COMPACT_ATOMS: atom_id res chain seq x y z
N MET A 1 -4.72 -25.73 -3.19
CA MET A 1 -3.88 -25.01 -2.22
C MET A 1 -3.83 -23.49 -2.42
N THR A 2 -3.93 -22.97 -3.65
CA THR A 2 -3.83 -21.52 -3.98
C THR A 2 -4.96 -20.65 -3.42
N LYS A 3 -6.22 -21.12 -3.43
CA LYS A 3 -7.39 -20.32 -2.99
C LYS A 3 -7.29 -19.85 -1.53
N ASN A 4 -6.80 -20.72 -0.62
CA ASN A 4 -6.61 -20.39 0.80
C ASN A 4 -5.51 -19.32 0.98
N LYS A 5 -4.43 -19.39 0.19
CA LYS A 5 -3.31 -18.45 0.26
C LYS A 5 -3.69 -17.05 -0.24
N THR A 6 -4.45 -16.95 -1.33
CA THR A 6 -4.96 -15.67 -1.85
C THR A 6 -5.89 -15.00 -0.84
N THR A 7 -6.83 -15.74 -0.24
CA THR A 7 -7.72 -15.20 0.79
C THR A 7 -6.93 -14.66 1.97
N LYS A 8 -5.94 -15.41 2.46
CA LYS A 8 -5.08 -14.98 3.56
C LYS A 8 -4.32 -13.69 3.26
N LEU A 9 -3.77 -13.53 2.05
CA LEU A 9 -3.07 -12.29 1.66
C LEU A 9 -4.04 -11.10 1.53
N SER A 10 -5.27 -11.33 1.04
CA SER A 10 -6.28 -10.28 0.99
C SER A 10 -6.76 -9.83 2.37
N GLU A 11 -6.86 -10.73 3.35
CA GLU A 11 -7.21 -10.37 4.72
C GLU A 11 -6.04 -9.65 5.40
N LEU A 12 -4.82 -10.10 5.14
CA LEU A 12 -3.60 -9.51 5.69
C LEU A 12 -3.41 -8.05 5.23
N SER A 13 -3.63 -7.74 3.95
CA SER A 13 -3.52 -6.35 3.46
C SER A 13 -4.53 -5.42 4.13
N ILE A 14 -5.75 -5.89 4.40
CA ILE A 14 -6.77 -5.11 5.13
C ILE A 14 -6.34 -4.89 6.57
N SER A 15 -5.80 -5.91 7.22
CA SER A 15 -5.25 -5.81 8.59
C SER A 15 -4.12 -4.78 8.66
N TYR A 16 -3.17 -4.82 7.72
CA TYR A 16 -2.08 -3.83 7.67
C TYR A 16 -2.61 -2.42 7.46
N LEU A 17 -3.58 -2.22 6.56
CA LEU A 17 -4.20 -0.91 6.38
C LEU A 17 -4.92 -0.42 7.65
N SER A 18 -5.54 -1.31 8.42
CA SER A 18 -6.14 -0.96 9.73
C SER A 18 -5.05 -0.54 10.72
N ASN A 19 -3.99 -1.34 10.86
CA ASN A 19 -2.88 -1.06 11.76
C ASN A 19 -2.21 0.28 11.44
N ALA A 20 -2.01 0.58 10.15
CA ALA A 20 -1.46 1.87 9.73
C ALA A 20 -2.32 3.04 10.23
N ARG A 21 -3.64 2.95 10.10
CA ARG A 21 -4.57 3.99 10.59
C ARG A 21 -4.49 4.17 12.10
N GLU A 22 -4.39 3.07 12.84
CA GLU A 22 -4.21 3.10 14.29
C GLU A 22 -2.88 3.75 14.70
N ILE A 23 -1.78 3.48 13.96
CA ILE A 23 -0.49 4.12 14.21
C ILE A 23 -0.57 5.63 13.95
N PHE A 24 -1.13 6.07 12.83
CA PHE A 24 -1.30 7.51 12.55
C PHE A 24 -2.14 8.21 13.62
N ALA A 25 -3.14 7.53 14.19
CA ALA A 25 -3.99 8.08 15.25
C ALA A 25 -3.23 8.35 16.57
N LYS A 26 -2.04 7.78 16.77
CA LYS A 26 -1.18 8.05 17.93
C LYS A 26 -0.47 9.40 17.84
N SER A 27 -0.39 10.00 16.65
CA SER A 27 0.22 11.32 16.45
C SER A 27 -0.85 12.40 16.56
N PRO A 28 -0.70 13.37 17.50
CA PRO A 28 -1.55 14.55 17.53
C PRO A 28 -1.50 15.31 16.19
N LYS A 29 -2.54 16.08 15.91
CA LYS A 29 -2.65 16.89 14.69
C LYS A 29 -2.68 18.36 15.07
N GLU A 30 -1.83 19.15 14.43
CA GLU A 30 -1.81 20.61 14.55
C GLU A 30 -1.94 21.24 13.18
N GLY A 31 -3.07 21.90 12.94
CA GLY A 31 -3.41 22.45 11.63
C GLY A 31 -3.40 21.38 10.53
N LYS A 32 -2.40 21.43 9.65
CA LYS A 32 -2.26 20.53 8.49
C LYS A 32 -1.22 19.43 8.68
N LEU A 33 -0.57 19.38 9.84
CA LEU A 33 0.55 18.49 10.12
C LEU A 33 0.25 17.55 11.27
N TYR A 34 0.83 16.36 11.21
CA TYR A 34 1.06 15.51 12.37
C TYR A 34 2.20 16.08 13.21
N VAL A 35 2.10 15.98 14.53
CA VAL A 35 3.12 16.50 15.45
C VAL A 35 4.30 15.54 15.58
N GLU A 36 4.03 14.24 15.70
CA GLU A 36 5.03 13.20 15.93
C GLU A 36 5.39 12.50 14.62
N ASP A 37 6.62 12.70 14.11
CA ASP A 37 7.09 12.15 12.84
C ASP A 37 7.28 10.62 12.89
N LYS A 38 7.71 10.08 14.04
CA LYS A 38 7.88 8.65 14.27
C LYS A 38 6.64 7.85 13.87
N TYR A 39 5.48 8.23 14.40
CA TYR A 39 4.22 7.55 14.08
C TYR A 39 3.80 7.76 12.63
N VAL A 40 4.15 8.89 12.01
CA VAL A 40 3.89 9.09 10.58
C VAL A 40 4.73 8.13 9.73
N ARG A 41 6.03 8.02 10.01
CA ARG A 41 6.94 7.12 9.29
C ARG A 41 6.56 5.65 9.47
N GLU A 42 6.23 5.25 10.70
CA GLU A 42 5.77 3.88 11.00
C GLU A 42 4.44 3.56 10.29
N GLY A 43 3.44 4.44 10.41
CA GLY A 43 2.14 4.25 9.78
C GLY A 43 2.24 4.21 8.26
N ALA A 44 3.10 5.03 7.68
CA ALA A 44 3.29 5.11 6.23
C ALA A 44 3.92 3.84 5.66
N GLU A 45 4.93 3.28 6.32
CA GLU A 45 5.54 2.01 5.90
C GLU A 45 4.54 0.85 5.99
N ILE A 46 3.77 0.77 7.08
CA ILE A 46 2.74 -0.27 7.22
C ILE A 46 1.63 -0.12 6.16
N ALA A 47 1.23 1.11 5.83
CA ALA A 47 0.25 1.37 4.76
C ALA A 47 0.81 1.02 3.37
N TYR A 48 2.08 1.31 3.10
CA TYR A 48 2.75 0.92 1.86
C TYR A 48 2.80 -0.61 1.73
N LEU A 49 3.19 -1.33 2.80
CA LEU A 49 3.17 -2.79 2.84
C LEU A 49 1.78 -3.38 2.60
N ALA A 50 0.72 -2.73 3.08
CA ALA A 50 -0.66 -3.18 2.79
C ALA A 50 -0.95 -3.22 1.28
N ALA A 51 -0.51 -2.22 0.52
CA ALA A 51 -0.67 -2.20 -0.94
C ALA A 51 0.14 -3.31 -1.62
N LEU A 52 1.40 -3.50 -1.20
CA LEU A 52 2.26 -4.56 -1.75
C LEU A 52 1.68 -5.95 -1.51
N ILE A 53 1.23 -6.25 -0.28
CA ILE A 53 0.60 -7.53 0.07
C ILE A 53 -0.67 -7.77 -0.76
N ALA A 54 -1.45 -6.73 -1.05
CA ALA A 54 -2.62 -6.84 -1.91
C ALA A 54 -2.24 -7.22 -3.35
N ILE A 55 -1.19 -6.58 -3.88
CA ILE A 55 -0.64 -6.88 -5.21
C ILE A 55 -0.10 -8.32 -5.25
N ASP A 56 0.67 -8.73 -4.25
CA ASP A 56 1.17 -10.10 -4.14
C ASP A 56 0.04 -11.14 -4.14
N GLY A 57 -1.02 -10.88 -3.36
CA GLY A 57 -2.22 -11.71 -3.35
C GLY A 57 -2.84 -11.88 -4.74
N TYR A 58 -2.92 -10.78 -5.50
CA TYR A 58 -3.41 -10.80 -6.88
C TYR A 58 -2.46 -11.54 -7.83
N LEU A 59 -1.15 -11.34 -7.72
CA LEU A 59 -0.17 -12.04 -8.56
C LEU A 59 -0.22 -13.56 -8.31
N VAL A 60 -0.31 -13.99 -7.05
CA VAL A 60 -0.52 -15.40 -6.71
C VAL A 60 -1.84 -15.93 -7.29
N LYS A 61 -2.93 -15.14 -7.24
CA LYS A 61 -4.22 -15.48 -7.89
C LYS A 61 -4.07 -15.66 -9.40
N LYS A 62 -3.15 -14.94 -10.04
CA LYS A 62 -2.81 -15.06 -11.48
C LYS A 62 -1.78 -16.15 -11.81
N GLY A 63 -1.34 -16.93 -10.82
CA GLY A 63 -0.43 -18.05 -11.02
C GLY A 63 1.05 -17.70 -10.91
N VAL A 64 1.39 -16.51 -10.42
CA VAL A 64 2.78 -16.17 -10.08
C VAL A 64 3.18 -16.98 -8.84
N ALA A 65 4.30 -17.70 -8.94
CA ALA A 65 4.85 -18.46 -7.82
C ALA A 65 5.37 -17.50 -6.74
N VAL A 66 5.31 -17.92 -5.48
CA VAL A 66 5.55 -17.02 -4.34
C VAL A 66 7.02 -16.58 -4.28
N GLU A 67 7.92 -17.48 -4.63
CA GLU A 67 9.35 -17.25 -4.79
C GLU A 67 9.71 -16.34 -5.98
N LYS A 68 8.72 -16.00 -6.83
CA LYS A 68 8.86 -15.07 -7.96
C LYS A 68 8.08 -13.77 -7.75
N LEU A 69 7.60 -13.52 -6.53
CA LEU A 69 6.96 -12.25 -6.21
C LEU A 69 7.98 -11.11 -6.24
N PRO A 70 7.57 -9.92 -6.71
CA PRO A 70 8.46 -8.78 -6.86
C PRO A 70 9.11 -8.38 -5.53
N GLN A 71 10.41 -8.10 -5.58
CA GLN A 71 11.24 -7.69 -4.44
C GLN A 71 11.66 -6.21 -4.51
N SER A 72 11.45 -5.55 -5.65
CA SER A 72 11.72 -4.12 -5.83
C SER A 72 10.54 -3.40 -6.47
N ILE A 73 10.50 -2.08 -6.32
CA ILE A 73 9.43 -1.25 -6.91
C ILE A 73 9.39 -1.38 -8.44
N GLU A 74 10.55 -1.52 -9.09
CA GLU A 74 10.66 -1.75 -10.54
C GLU A 74 10.01 -3.08 -10.93
N GLU A 75 10.26 -4.14 -10.15
CA GLU A 75 9.62 -5.43 -10.36
C GLU A 75 8.11 -5.37 -10.15
N TYR A 76 7.64 -4.62 -9.15
CA TYR A 76 6.21 -4.37 -8.96
C TYR A 76 5.61 -3.70 -10.21
N TRP A 77 6.22 -2.62 -10.72
CA TRP A 77 5.75 -1.94 -11.94
C TRP A 77 5.74 -2.86 -13.17
N MET A 78 6.75 -3.71 -13.34
CA MET A 78 6.78 -4.71 -14.41
C MET A 78 5.62 -5.71 -14.29
N HIS A 79 5.36 -6.20 -13.07
CA HIS A 79 4.26 -7.13 -12.80
C HIS A 79 2.89 -6.47 -12.99
N ILE A 80 2.71 -5.24 -12.51
CA ILE A 80 1.47 -4.47 -12.70
C ILE A 80 1.18 -4.31 -14.21
N LYS A 81 2.19 -3.89 -14.99
CA LYS A 81 2.06 -3.76 -16.44
C LYS A 81 1.65 -5.07 -17.11
N LYS A 82 2.20 -6.20 -16.66
CA LYS A 82 1.96 -7.53 -17.24
C LYS A 82 0.59 -8.12 -16.85
N TYR A 83 0.22 -8.06 -15.58
CA TYR A 83 -0.91 -8.84 -15.01
C TYR A 83 -2.15 -8.01 -14.72
N ILE A 84 -2.01 -6.70 -14.51
CA ILE A 84 -3.12 -5.80 -14.21
C ILE A 84 -3.55 -5.04 -15.48
N ARG A 85 -2.59 -4.71 -16.38
CA ARG A 85 -2.75 -4.09 -17.72
C ARG A 85 -3.57 -2.78 -17.74
N HIS A 86 -2.94 -1.69 -18.18
CA HIS A 86 -3.55 -0.41 -18.63
C HIS A 86 -4.72 0.19 -17.82
N ASP A 87 -4.93 -0.21 -16.57
CA ASP A 87 -5.84 0.49 -15.67
C ASP A 87 -5.12 1.76 -15.18
N SER A 88 -5.45 2.89 -15.82
CA SER A 88 -4.89 4.20 -15.48
C SER A 88 -5.15 4.55 -14.02
N LYS A 89 -6.32 4.13 -13.48
CA LYS A 89 -6.69 4.37 -12.09
C LYS A 89 -5.85 3.50 -11.14
N PHE A 90 -5.57 2.25 -11.49
CA PHE A 90 -4.66 1.43 -10.70
C PHE A 90 -3.25 2.03 -10.66
N ASN A 91 -2.72 2.41 -11.81
CA ASN A 91 -1.38 2.99 -11.92
C ASN A 91 -1.26 4.30 -11.14
N GLU A 92 -2.26 5.17 -11.23
CA GLU A 92 -2.33 6.40 -10.44
C GLU A 92 -2.32 6.11 -8.94
N ASN A 93 -3.18 5.21 -8.48
CA ASN A 93 -3.21 4.83 -7.06
C ASN A 93 -1.87 4.23 -6.59
N PHE A 94 -1.24 3.37 -7.39
CA PHE A 94 0.05 2.78 -7.02
C PHE A 94 1.16 3.84 -6.96
N MET A 95 1.15 4.80 -7.90
CA MET A 95 2.07 5.94 -7.87
C MET A 95 1.86 6.79 -6.61
N LEU A 96 0.61 7.12 -6.25
CA LEU A 96 0.28 7.86 -5.04
C LEU A 96 0.74 7.13 -3.79
N VAL A 97 0.55 5.81 -3.71
CA VAL A 97 1.04 5.00 -2.58
C VAL A 97 2.56 5.05 -2.48
N TYR A 98 3.27 4.86 -3.58
CA TYR A 98 4.73 4.90 -3.59
C TYR A 98 5.27 6.28 -3.22
N GLN A 99 4.79 7.34 -3.88
CA GLN A 99 5.27 8.70 -3.65
C GLN A 99 4.88 9.22 -2.26
N ASN A 100 3.61 9.13 -1.88
CA ASN A 100 3.14 9.75 -0.65
C ASN A 100 3.57 8.94 0.58
N LEU A 101 3.36 7.63 0.58
CA LEU A 101 3.61 6.83 1.78
C LEU A 101 5.07 6.43 1.90
N HIS A 102 5.66 5.83 0.85
CA HIS A 102 7.03 5.32 0.95
C HIS A 102 8.09 6.43 0.86
N ILE A 103 8.04 7.28 -0.18
CA ILE A 103 9.05 8.32 -0.36
C ILE A 103 8.82 9.50 0.59
N CYS A 104 7.69 10.20 0.48
CA CYS A 104 7.47 11.45 1.20
C CYS A 104 7.31 11.25 2.70
N ALA A 105 6.38 10.40 3.14
CA ALA A 105 6.09 10.22 4.56
C ALA A 105 7.16 9.36 5.26
N HIS A 106 7.44 8.15 4.75
CA HIS A 106 8.34 7.22 5.42
C HIS A 106 9.82 7.59 5.29
N GLN A 107 10.34 7.81 4.07
CA GLN A 107 11.77 8.09 3.87
C GLN A 107 12.13 9.55 4.18
N LEU A 108 11.38 10.51 3.64
CA LEU A 108 11.69 11.94 3.78
C LEU A 108 11.09 12.58 5.04
N GLY A 109 10.15 11.92 5.72
CA GLY A 109 9.58 12.39 6.99
C GLY A 109 8.53 13.49 6.86
N SER A 110 7.83 13.58 5.74
CA SER A 110 6.73 14.53 5.58
C SER A 110 5.61 14.24 6.59
N GLN A 111 5.24 15.26 7.36
CA GLN A 111 4.15 15.18 8.36
C GLN A 111 2.80 15.65 7.81
N SER A 112 2.65 15.84 6.50
CA SER A 112 1.43 16.37 5.88
C SER A 112 0.24 15.40 6.01
N ILE A 113 -0.83 15.85 6.69
CA ILE A 113 -2.06 15.06 6.86
C ILE A 113 -2.74 14.77 5.52
N ALA A 114 -2.74 15.75 4.60
CA ALA A 114 -3.39 15.61 3.30
C ALA A 114 -2.72 14.51 2.46
N LEU A 115 -1.39 14.51 2.43
CA LEU A 115 -0.57 13.55 1.71
C LEU A 115 -0.76 12.12 2.24
N VAL A 116 -0.73 11.95 3.56
CA VAL A 116 -0.99 10.65 4.20
C VAL A 116 -2.41 10.17 3.90
N LYS A 117 -3.41 11.06 3.99
CA LYS A 117 -4.81 10.72 3.72
C LYS A 117 -5.02 10.27 2.27
N GLU A 118 -4.43 10.97 1.32
CA GLU A 118 -4.47 10.61 -0.10
C GLU A 118 -3.83 9.23 -0.34
N GLY A 119 -2.66 8.98 0.24
CA GLY A 119 -2.02 7.67 0.17
C GLY A 119 -2.88 6.54 0.75
N LEU A 120 -3.49 6.74 1.93
CA LEU A 120 -4.38 5.76 2.56
C LEU A 120 -5.63 5.45 1.74
N VAL A 121 -6.20 6.46 1.06
CA VAL A 121 -7.31 6.26 0.13
C VAL A 121 -6.86 5.40 -1.05
N ALA A 122 -5.70 5.72 -1.63
CA ALA A 122 -5.13 4.96 -2.74
C ALA A 122 -4.84 3.49 -2.38
N VAL A 123 -4.33 3.19 -1.18
CA VAL A 123 -4.18 1.80 -0.69
C VAL A 123 -5.54 1.10 -0.66
N GLY A 124 -6.56 1.76 -0.11
CA GLY A 124 -7.91 1.21 -0.04
C GLY A 124 -8.51 0.92 -1.42
N ASP A 125 -8.26 1.78 -2.40
CA ASP A 125 -8.74 1.61 -3.76
C ASP A 125 -7.98 0.50 -4.51
N ILE A 126 -6.66 0.36 -4.32
CA ILE A 126 -5.89 -0.80 -4.81
C ILE A 126 -6.50 -2.11 -4.28
N ILE A 127 -6.75 -2.20 -2.98
CA ILE A 127 -7.32 -3.42 -2.37
C ILE A 127 -8.69 -3.73 -2.97
N LYS A 128 -9.55 -2.72 -3.21
CA LYS A 128 -10.87 -2.92 -3.84
C LYS A 128 -10.74 -3.37 -5.29
N LEU A 129 -9.87 -2.74 -6.08
CA LEU A 129 -9.68 -3.05 -7.50
C LEU A 129 -9.20 -4.49 -7.70
N LEU A 130 -8.33 -4.99 -6.82
CA LEU A 130 -7.75 -6.33 -6.92
C LEU A 130 -8.64 -7.46 -6.36
N LYS A 131 -9.70 -7.11 -5.62
CA LYS A 131 -10.69 -8.08 -5.12
C LYS A 131 -11.63 -8.58 -6.23
N ASN A 132 -11.86 -7.75 -7.25
CA ASN A 132 -12.68 -8.09 -8.41
C ASN A 132 -11.96 -9.07 -9.36
#